data_AF-A0A661K301-F1
#
_entry.id   AF-A0A661K301-F1
#
_cell.length_a   1.000
_cell.length_b   1.000
_cell.length_c   1.000
_cell.angle_alpha   90.00
_cell.angle_beta   90.00
_cell.angle_gamma   90.00
#
_symmetry.space_group_name_H-M   'P 1'
#
loop_
_entity.id
_entity.type
_entity.pdbx_description
1 polymer ?
#
loop_
_entity_poly.entity_id
_entity_poly.type
_entity_poly.pdbx_seq_one_letter_code
_entity_poly.pdbx_strand_id
1 'polypeptide(L)'
;MRCMIMAFLFILIPIVSGACIDIDRDGYGLSGDCPYKGYDCNDTLPNVFPGSQEICNSIDDDCNGVVDDIFGYKDTEITKCGCTGGTPPRTEVCNQIDDNCNGRIDENCSYKIAPAATTRAASKLQSTQNILVSLMVLAAVLGILVYSVAIL
;
A
#
# COMPACT_ATOMS: atom_id res chain seq x y z
N MET A 1 -4.79 40.48 -66.04
CA MET A 1 -6.07 39.79 -65.78
C MET A 1 -5.78 38.34 -65.48
N ARG A 2 -5.97 37.93 -64.22
CA ARG A 2 -6.33 36.61 -63.64
C ARG A 2 -5.73 35.37 -64.34
N CYS A 3 -5.09 34.42 -63.67
CA CYS A 3 -5.47 33.87 -62.38
C CYS A 3 -4.27 33.16 -61.75
N MET A 4 -3.88 33.61 -60.55
CA MET A 4 -3.10 32.81 -59.62
C MET A 4 -3.95 31.60 -59.21
N ILE A 5 -3.57 30.39 -59.61
CA ILE A 5 -4.10 29.18 -58.96
C ILE A 5 -2.91 28.37 -58.50
N MET A 6 -2.46 28.76 -57.31
CA MET A 6 -1.69 27.93 -56.38
C MET A 6 -2.54 26.69 -56.04
N ALA A 7 -2.58 25.69 -56.91
CA ALA A 7 -3.10 24.37 -56.56
C ALA A 7 -1.93 23.48 -56.11
N PHE A 8 -1.24 23.93 -55.06
CA PHE A 8 -0.60 23.02 -54.14
C PHE A 8 -1.70 22.09 -53.64
N LEU A 9 -1.74 20.86 -54.13
CA LEU A 9 -2.61 19.79 -53.64
C LEU A 9 -2.11 19.37 -52.25
N PHE A 10 -2.35 20.26 -51.28
CA PHE A 10 -2.04 20.14 -49.87
C PHE A 10 -3.35 19.88 -49.12
N ILE A 11 -4.08 18.81 -49.45
CA ILE A 11 -5.29 18.46 -48.68
C ILE A 11 -5.40 16.93 -48.61
N LEU A 12 -5.56 16.42 -47.38
CA LEU A 12 -5.72 15.02 -46.93
C LEU A 12 -4.47 14.28 -46.41
N ILE A 13 -3.47 14.95 -45.83
CA ILE A 13 -2.97 14.36 -44.58
C ILE A 13 -4.02 14.75 -43.55
N PRO A 14 -4.86 13.83 -43.02
CA PRO A 14 -5.55 14.14 -41.79
C PRO A 14 -4.44 14.50 -40.82
N ILE A 15 -4.38 15.77 -40.43
CA ILE A 15 -3.55 16.26 -39.34
C ILE A 15 -3.77 15.22 -38.26
N VAL A 16 -2.75 14.42 -37.93
CA VAL A 16 -2.89 13.35 -36.95
C VAL A 16 -3.37 14.07 -35.70
N SER A 17 -4.67 13.91 -35.40
CA SER A 17 -5.29 14.47 -34.20
C SER A 17 -4.41 14.02 -33.05
N GLY A 18 -3.95 14.98 -32.25
CA GLY A 18 -2.76 14.87 -31.40
C GLY A 18 -2.59 13.46 -30.86
N ALA A 19 -1.63 12.72 -31.39
CA ALA A 19 -1.42 11.34 -30.97
C ALA A 19 -1.15 11.33 -29.46
N CYS A 20 -1.82 10.45 -28.73
CA CYS A 20 -1.50 10.19 -27.34
C CYS A 20 -0.03 9.76 -27.24
N ILE A 21 0.74 10.49 -26.44
CA ILE A 21 2.09 10.08 -26.05
C ILE A 21 1.94 9.40 -24.69
N ASP A 22 2.00 8.07 -24.73
CA ASP A 22 1.81 7.16 -23.61
C ASP A 22 2.89 6.06 -23.75
N ILE A 23 3.95 6.22 -22.98
CA ILE A 23 5.17 5.39 -23.07
C ILE A 23 5.03 4.10 -22.27
N ASP A 24 4.37 4.14 -21.10
CA ASP A 24 4.24 3.00 -20.20
C ASP A 24 2.92 2.23 -20.35
N ARG A 25 1.96 2.78 -21.11
CA ARG A 25 0.71 2.14 -21.56
C ARG A 25 -0.30 1.91 -20.46
N ASP A 26 -0.39 2.83 -19.51
CA ASP A 26 -1.49 2.84 -18.53
C ASP A 26 -2.76 3.56 -19.05
N GLY A 27 -2.67 4.18 -20.23
CA GLY A 27 -3.77 4.87 -20.91
C GLY A 27 -3.90 6.35 -20.54
N TYR A 28 -3.01 6.87 -19.70
CA TYR A 28 -2.75 8.28 -19.50
C TYR A 28 -1.49 8.67 -20.27
N GLY A 29 -1.20 9.96 -20.33
CA GLY A 29 -0.04 10.44 -21.07
C GLY A 29 0.17 11.94 -20.89
N LEU A 30 1.34 12.43 -21.27
CA LEU A 30 1.73 13.84 -21.08
C LEU A 30 0.90 14.81 -21.92
N SER A 31 0.46 14.37 -23.10
CA SER A 31 -0.35 15.17 -24.01
C SER A 31 -1.02 14.33 -25.10
N GLY A 32 -1.98 14.92 -25.81
CA GLY A 32 -2.67 14.30 -26.94
C GLY A 32 -4.05 13.74 -26.58
N ASP A 33 -4.61 12.97 -27.52
CA ASP A 33 -5.92 12.35 -27.45
C ASP A 33 -5.84 10.97 -26.77
N CYS A 34 -5.32 10.94 -25.54
CA CYS A 34 -5.23 9.70 -24.74
C CYS A 34 -6.61 9.14 -24.36
N PRO A 35 -6.70 7.80 -24.17
CA PRO A 35 -7.94 7.13 -23.75
C PRO A 35 -8.55 7.72 -22.49
N TYR A 36 -7.70 8.04 -21.51
CA TYR A 36 -8.11 8.67 -20.26
C TYR A 36 -7.71 10.14 -20.22
N LYS A 37 -8.42 10.92 -19.41
CA LYS A 37 -8.16 12.36 -19.21
C LYS A 37 -7.50 12.56 -17.85
N GLY A 38 -6.41 13.30 -17.86
CA GLY A 38 -5.58 13.56 -16.69
C GLY A 38 -4.15 13.78 -17.15
N TYR A 39 -3.35 14.51 -16.37
CA TYR A 39 -1.93 14.66 -16.63
C TYR A 39 -1.20 13.50 -15.97
N ASP A 40 -0.56 12.66 -16.77
CA ASP A 40 0.36 11.67 -16.25
C ASP A 40 1.65 12.35 -15.79
N CYS A 41 1.92 12.26 -14.49
CA CYS A 41 3.08 12.85 -13.87
C CYS A 41 4.36 12.04 -14.09
N ASN A 42 4.25 10.77 -14.52
CA ASN A 42 5.37 9.91 -14.81
C ASN A 42 5.07 8.89 -15.92
N ASP A 43 5.24 9.35 -17.16
CA ASP A 43 5.13 8.61 -18.44
C ASP A 43 6.23 7.55 -18.64
N THR A 44 6.70 6.92 -17.58
CA THR A 44 7.63 5.78 -17.61
C THR A 44 7.27 4.69 -16.62
N LEU A 45 6.26 4.91 -15.77
CA LEU A 45 5.82 3.99 -14.71
C LEU A 45 4.31 3.74 -14.82
N PRO A 46 3.88 2.55 -15.29
CA PRO A 46 2.46 2.28 -15.57
C PRO A 46 1.57 2.14 -14.32
N ASN A 47 2.14 2.32 -13.13
CA ASN A 47 1.42 2.36 -11.86
C ASN A 47 1.29 3.78 -11.31
N VAL A 48 1.86 4.78 -11.99
CA VAL A 48 1.87 6.18 -11.60
C VAL A 48 1.00 6.93 -12.60
N PHE A 49 -0.25 7.16 -12.25
CA PHE A 49 -1.22 7.81 -13.12
C PHE A 49 -2.36 8.43 -12.33
N PRO A 50 -3.11 9.39 -12.93
CA PRO A 50 -4.26 10.01 -12.30
C PRO A 50 -5.23 9.03 -11.62
N GLY A 51 -5.32 9.11 -10.29
CA GLY A 51 -6.21 8.28 -9.47
C GLY A 51 -5.72 6.84 -9.22
N SER A 52 -4.43 6.57 -9.43
CA SER A 52 -3.78 5.34 -8.95
C SER A 52 -3.88 5.22 -7.42
N GLN A 53 -3.51 4.06 -6.89
CA GLN A 53 -3.44 3.87 -5.44
C GLN A 53 -2.06 4.28 -4.94
N GLU A 54 -2.03 5.30 -4.09
CA GLU A 54 -0.85 5.70 -3.31
C GLU A 54 -0.27 4.54 -2.48
N ILE A 55 1.04 4.35 -2.59
CA ILE A 55 1.85 3.49 -1.73
C ILE A 55 3.01 4.31 -1.14
N CYS A 56 3.53 3.92 0.02
CA CYS A 56 4.69 4.61 0.60
C CYS A 56 5.96 4.28 -0.20
N ASN A 57 6.29 5.09 -1.20
CA ASN A 57 7.42 4.89 -2.10
C ASN A 57 8.15 6.21 -2.46
N SER A 58 7.76 7.34 -1.86
CA SER A 58 8.27 8.68 -2.19
C SER A 58 7.94 9.17 -3.60
N ILE A 59 6.89 8.61 -4.19
CA ILE A 59 6.33 8.99 -5.49
C ILE A 59 4.89 9.46 -5.24
N ASP A 60 4.44 10.41 -6.05
CA ASP A 60 3.03 10.77 -6.19
C ASP A 60 2.44 9.80 -7.21
N ASP A 61 1.91 8.66 -6.74
CA ASP A 61 1.45 7.57 -7.61
C ASP A 61 0.14 7.95 -8.32
N ASP A 62 -0.72 8.73 -7.67
CA ASP A 62 -2.03 9.10 -8.18
C ASP A 62 -2.05 10.44 -8.94
N CYS A 63 -0.88 11.07 -9.07
CA CYS A 63 -0.64 12.35 -9.73
C CYS A 63 -1.55 13.50 -9.23
N ASN A 64 -1.93 13.48 -7.94
CA ASN A 64 -2.76 14.53 -7.33
C ASN A 64 -1.95 15.74 -6.85
N GLY A 65 -0.61 15.66 -6.88
CA GLY A 65 0.31 16.68 -6.42
C GLY A 65 0.75 16.54 -4.96
N VAL A 66 0.41 15.43 -4.31
CA VAL A 66 0.77 15.13 -2.91
C VAL A 66 1.38 13.74 -2.85
N VAL A 67 2.70 13.70 -2.72
CA VAL A 67 3.45 12.44 -2.54
C VAL A 67 2.99 11.70 -1.28
N ASP A 68 2.78 10.39 -1.41
CA ASP A 68 2.44 9.44 -0.34
C ASP A 68 1.26 9.86 0.55
N ASP A 69 0.17 10.40 -0.02
CA ASP A 69 -1.08 10.67 0.70
C ASP A 69 -2.03 9.46 0.71
N ILE A 70 -1.57 8.39 1.34
CA ILE A 70 -2.27 7.09 1.35
C ILE A 70 -3.74 7.24 1.74
N PHE A 71 -4.65 6.86 0.83
CA PHE A 71 -6.11 7.04 0.94
C PHE A 71 -6.57 8.50 1.17
N GLY A 72 -5.79 9.48 0.72
CA GLY A 72 -6.01 10.91 0.93
C GLY A 72 -5.62 11.41 2.32
N TYR A 73 -5.00 10.58 3.17
CA TYR A 73 -4.54 10.98 4.49
C TYR A 73 -3.11 11.52 4.41
N LYS A 74 -2.85 12.63 5.10
CA LYS A 74 -1.51 13.23 5.18
C LYS A 74 -0.81 12.95 6.52
N ASP A 75 -1.52 12.29 7.43
CA ASP A 75 -1.04 12.03 8.77
C ASP A 75 -0.19 10.76 8.78
N THR A 76 1.09 10.91 9.10
CA THR A 76 2.05 9.81 9.24
C THR A 76 1.57 8.71 10.20
N GLU A 77 0.79 9.06 11.24
CA GLU A 77 0.24 8.07 12.16
C GLU A 77 -0.82 7.17 11.50
N ILE A 78 -1.54 7.69 10.51
CA ILE A 78 -2.57 6.94 9.76
C ILE A 78 -1.92 6.17 8.61
N THR A 79 -1.11 6.86 7.80
CA THR A 79 -0.48 6.28 6.60
C THR A 79 0.66 5.32 6.93
N LYS A 80 1.29 5.47 8.11
CA LYS A 80 2.55 4.83 8.47
C LYS A 80 3.68 5.16 7.48
N CYS A 81 3.59 6.29 6.79
CA CYS A 81 4.58 6.74 5.80
C CYS A 81 5.28 8.02 6.24
N GLY A 82 6.61 8.02 6.20
CA GLY A 82 7.45 9.14 6.59
C GLY A 82 7.73 10.16 5.47
N CYS A 83 7.34 9.86 4.23
CA CYS A 83 7.63 10.67 3.04
C CYS A 83 6.46 11.51 2.52
N THR A 84 5.33 11.51 3.24
CA THR A 84 4.14 12.29 2.90
C THR A 84 4.46 13.76 2.64
N GLY A 85 3.98 14.26 1.50
CA GLY A 85 4.24 15.62 1.03
C GLY A 85 5.64 15.83 0.45
N GLY A 86 6.33 14.75 0.09
CA GLY A 86 7.66 14.79 -0.51
C GLY A 86 8.77 15.00 0.52
N THR A 87 8.53 14.62 1.78
CA THR A 87 9.61 14.56 2.76
C THR A 87 10.64 13.53 2.29
N PRO A 88 11.93 13.90 2.19
CA PRO A 88 12.93 12.99 1.66
C PRO A 88 13.03 11.72 2.52
N PRO A 89 13.21 10.54 1.90
CA PRO A 89 13.55 9.30 2.58
C PRO A 89 14.66 9.49 3.61
N ARG A 90 14.40 9.06 4.83
CA ARG A 90 15.36 9.08 5.93
C ARG A 90 15.87 7.67 6.20
N THR A 91 16.85 7.56 7.08
CA THR A 91 17.22 6.24 7.61
C THR A 91 16.12 5.76 8.53
N GLU A 92 15.76 4.48 8.42
CA GLU A 92 14.79 3.80 9.28
C GLU A 92 15.00 4.10 10.76
N VAL A 93 13.94 4.60 11.39
CA VAL A 93 13.81 4.68 12.84
C VAL A 93 12.74 3.67 13.24
N CYS A 94 13.00 2.90 14.28
CA CYS A 94 12.08 1.86 14.74
C CYS A 94 10.87 2.46 15.48
N ASN A 95 9.96 3.10 14.75
CA ASN A 95 8.84 3.90 15.26
C ASN A 95 7.48 3.46 14.66
N GLN A 96 7.43 2.34 13.93
CA GLN A 96 6.25 1.83 13.19
C GLN A 96 5.84 2.72 12.00
N ILE A 97 6.75 3.51 11.46
CA ILE A 97 6.60 4.31 10.25
C ILE A 97 7.67 3.83 9.27
N ASP A 98 7.33 3.76 8.00
CA ASP A 98 8.29 3.60 6.91
C ASP A 98 8.98 4.96 6.69
N ASP A 99 10.15 5.15 7.32
CA ASP A 99 10.89 6.42 7.28
C ASP A 99 11.72 6.56 6.00
N ASN A 100 12.10 5.45 5.38
CA ASN A 100 12.87 5.41 4.14
C ASN A 100 12.01 5.18 2.89
N CYS A 101 10.73 4.93 3.10
CA CYS A 101 9.69 4.84 2.08
C CYS A 101 10.05 3.81 1.00
N ASN A 102 10.48 2.63 1.44
CA ASN A 102 10.77 1.51 0.54
C ASN A 102 9.64 0.47 0.48
N GLY A 103 8.49 0.81 1.06
CA GLY A 103 7.30 -0.02 1.14
C GLY A 103 7.35 -1.04 2.26
N ARG A 104 8.24 -0.87 3.25
CA ARG A 104 8.36 -1.74 4.42
C ARG A 104 8.50 -0.89 5.67
N ILE A 105 7.91 -1.38 6.76
CA ILE A 105 7.97 -0.71 8.05
C ILE A 105 9.06 -1.38 8.88
N ASP A 106 9.98 -0.58 9.42
CA ASP A 106 10.99 -0.96 10.41
C ASP A 106 11.95 -2.11 9.94
N GLU A 107 12.24 -2.26 8.65
CA GLU A 107 13.30 -3.16 8.18
C GLU A 107 14.68 -2.57 8.46
N ASN A 108 15.66 -3.38 8.87
CA ASN A 108 17.00 -2.90 9.28
C ASN A 108 17.09 -2.22 10.68
N CYS A 109 16.08 -2.42 11.52
CA CYS A 109 16.17 -2.18 12.96
C CYS A 109 17.19 -3.13 13.64
N SER A 110 18.44 -2.66 13.75
CA SER A 110 19.60 -3.44 14.24
C SER A 110 19.55 -3.81 15.73
N TYR A 111 18.55 -3.34 16.48
CA TYR A 111 18.35 -3.76 17.87
C TYR A 111 16.91 -4.19 18.09
N LYS A 112 16.70 -5.51 18.09
CA LYS A 112 15.48 -6.13 18.62
C LYS A 112 15.35 -5.88 20.13
N ILE A 113 14.98 -4.66 20.53
CA ILE A 113 14.06 -4.45 21.64
C ILE A 113 13.16 -3.27 21.25
N ALA A 114 12.17 -3.55 20.41
CA ALA A 114 10.92 -2.80 20.49
C ALA A 114 10.12 -3.42 21.64
N PRO A 115 9.79 -2.69 22.73
CA PRO A 115 8.66 -3.10 23.53
C PRO A 115 7.42 -2.95 22.64
N ALA A 116 6.64 -4.03 22.53
CA ALA A 116 5.35 -4.13 21.84
C ALA A 116 5.33 -4.51 20.34
N ALA A 117 6.17 -5.45 19.91
CA ALA A 117 5.66 -6.48 18.99
C ALA A 117 4.78 -7.46 19.79
N THR A 118 3.55 -7.04 20.14
CA THR A 118 2.51 -8.03 20.39
C THR A 118 2.21 -8.66 19.05
N THR A 119 2.75 -9.85 18.86
CA THR A 119 2.28 -10.84 17.90
C THR A 119 0.77 -10.97 18.00
N ARG A 120 0.02 -10.28 17.13
CA ARG A 120 -1.29 -10.78 16.69
C ARG A 120 -1.11 -11.53 15.39
N ALA A 121 -0.48 -12.70 15.52
CA ALA A 121 -1.14 -13.87 14.97
C ALA A 121 -2.44 -14.03 15.77
N ALA A 122 -3.55 -13.49 15.26
CA ALA A 122 -4.84 -13.65 15.90
C ALA A 122 -5.27 -15.13 15.81
N SER A 123 -5.16 -15.79 16.97
CA SER A 123 -6.16 -16.71 17.52
C SER A 123 -6.56 -17.96 16.73
N LYS A 124 -5.93 -19.09 17.08
CA LYS A 124 -6.70 -20.25 17.54
C LYS A 124 -5.87 -21.08 18.54
N LEU A 125 -6.44 -21.30 19.73
CA LEU A 125 -6.03 -22.22 20.80
C LEU A 125 -4.72 -21.93 21.56
N GLN A 126 -4.80 -21.14 22.65
CA GLN A 126 -4.14 -21.51 23.92
C GLN A 126 -4.68 -20.69 25.11
N SER A 127 -6.00 -20.52 25.26
CA SER A 127 -6.58 -19.88 26.46
C SER A 127 -7.94 -20.45 26.88
N THR A 128 -8.13 -21.76 26.71
CA THR A 128 -9.25 -22.50 27.33
C THR A 128 -8.82 -23.82 27.98
N GLN A 129 -7.55 -24.22 27.89
CA GLN A 129 -7.10 -25.52 28.41
C GLN A 129 -6.82 -25.53 29.93
N ASN A 130 -6.63 -24.40 30.60
CA ASN A 130 -6.30 -24.44 32.04
C ASN A 130 -7.51 -24.53 32.99
N ILE A 131 -8.72 -24.17 32.56
CA ILE A 131 -9.92 -24.24 33.43
C ILE A 131 -10.59 -25.62 33.34
N LEU A 132 -10.61 -26.24 32.15
CA LEU A 132 -11.17 -27.59 31.98
C LEU A 132 -10.28 -28.69 32.58
N VAL A 133 -8.94 -28.55 32.53
CA VAL A 133 -8.02 -29.53 33.15
C VAL A 133 -8.15 -29.52 34.67
N SER A 134 -8.41 -28.36 35.30
CA SER A 134 -8.59 -28.30 36.76
C SER A 134 -9.90 -28.94 37.25
N LEU A 135 -10.99 -28.87 36.45
CA LEU A 135 -12.26 -29.51 36.79
C LEU A 135 -12.21 -31.04 36.60
N MET A 136 -11.47 -31.52 35.60
CA MET A 136 -11.29 -32.96 35.34
C MET A 136 -10.39 -33.64 36.40
N VAL A 137 -9.35 -32.96 36.87
CA VAL A 137 -8.47 -33.49 37.93
C VAL A 137 -9.23 -33.60 39.27
N LEU A 138 -10.11 -32.64 39.58
CA LEU A 138 -10.90 -32.69 40.82
C LEU A 138 -11.91 -33.86 40.85
N ALA A 139 -12.55 -34.16 39.71
CA ALA A 139 -13.47 -35.30 39.60
C ALA A 139 -12.76 -36.67 39.74
N ALA A 140 -11.53 -36.79 39.23
CA ALA A 140 -10.73 -38.01 39.36
C ALA A 140 -10.28 -38.26 40.81
N VAL A 141 -9.84 -37.22 41.53
CA VAL A 141 -9.41 -37.34 42.94
C VAL A 141 -10.58 -37.65 43.86
N LEU A 142 -11.74 -37.02 43.65
CA LEU A 142 -12.96 -37.36 44.40
C LEU A 142 -13.40 -38.80 44.13
N GLY A 143 -13.40 -39.24 42.86
CA GLY A 143 -13.78 -40.61 42.47
C GLY A 143 -12.89 -41.72 43.08
N ILE A 144 -11.58 -41.49 43.16
CA ILE A 144 -10.64 -42.46 43.77
C ILE A 144 -10.83 -42.57 45.28
N LEU A 145 -11.14 -41.46 45.97
CA LEU A 145 -11.43 -41.45 47.40
C LEU A 145 -12.75 -42.16 47.74
N VAL A 146 -13.79 -42.05 46.90
CA VAL A 146 -15.04 -42.79 47.13
C VAL A 146 -14.85 -44.30 46.94
N TYR A 147 -14.02 -44.70 45.97
CA TYR A 147 -13.75 -46.11 45.69
C TYR A 147 -12.95 -46.81 46.79
N SER A 148 -12.06 -46.07 47.49
CA SER A 148 -11.24 -46.62 48.57
C SER A 148 -11.98 -46.73 49.91
N VAL A 149 -13.08 -46.00 50.10
CA VAL A 149 -13.97 -46.15 51.28
C VAL A 149 -15.00 -47.27 51.10
N ALA A 150 -15.32 -47.65 49.86
CA ALA A 150 -16.31 -48.70 49.56
C ALA A 150 -15.77 -50.14 49.62
N ILE A 151 -14.46 -50.35 49.83
CA ILE A 151 -13.79 -51.67 49.84
C ILE A 151 -13.32 -52.06 51.27
N LEU A 152 -13.69 -51.30 52.30
CA LEU A 152 -13.49 -51.70 53.72
C LEU A 152 -14.82 -52.10 54.38
#